data_AF-A0A5P2QU87-F1
#
_entry.id   AF-A0A5P2QU87-F1
#
_cell.length_a   1.000
_cell.length_b   1.000
_cell.length_c   1.000
_cell.angle_alpha   90.00
_cell.angle_beta   90.00
_cell.angle_gamma   90.00
#
_symmetry.space_group_name_H-M   'P 1'
#
loop_
_entity.id
_entity.type
_entity.pdbx_description
1 polymer ?
#
loop_
_entity_poly.entity_id
_entity_poly.type
_entity_poly.pdbx_seq_one_letter_code
_entity_poly.pdbx_strand_id
1 'polypeptide(L)'
;MSAIARLLIGAIFGVLCAFVLSPALAAFHSMGSNTSSASTLVIIAIVAVLGFFAPTIRRAFGRGFLLLGLCFFALPLSTMLLSGRAANEVMTNAAANDQAAAAVGAGLAGIAVTGVATFVGLIVGAIFVILGLVLALGGRREVIVINR
;
A
#
# COMPACT_ATOMS: atom_id res chain seq x y z
N MET A 1 -13.61 10.56 25.14
CA MET A 1 -12.25 9.95 25.02
C MET A 1 -12.06 9.02 23.81
N SER A 2 -13.06 8.78 22.93
CA SER A 2 -12.94 7.77 21.86
C SER A 2 -12.33 8.27 20.53
N ALA A 3 -12.24 9.58 20.29
CA ALA A 3 -11.77 10.13 19.01
C ALA A 3 -10.24 10.09 18.85
N ILE A 4 -9.49 10.42 19.92
CA ILE A 4 -8.01 10.45 19.90
C ILE A 4 -7.44 9.06 19.64
N ALA A 5 -7.98 8.01 20.29
CA ALA A 5 -7.56 6.64 20.06
C ALA A 5 -7.78 6.19 18.60
N ARG A 6 -8.90 6.59 17.97
CA ARG A 6 -9.19 6.26 16.56
C ARG A 6 -8.25 6.97 15.60
N LEU A 7 -7.89 8.22 15.91
CA LEU A 7 -6.94 9.00 15.13
C LEU A 7 -5.53 8.39 15.23
N LEU A 8 -5.10 7.97 16.43
CA LEU A 8 -3.84 7.25 16.62
C LEU A 8 -3.77 5.95 15.83
N ILE A 9 -4.83 5.14 15.87
CA ILE A 9 -4.90 3.89 15.10
C ILE A 9 -4.82 4.21 13.60
N GLY A 10 -5.60 5.17 13.10
CA GLY A 10 -5.55 5.59 11.71
C GLY A 10 -4.16 6.09 11.29
N ALA A 11 -3.48 6.85 12.15
CA ALA A 11 -2.13 7.33 11.89
C ALA A 11 -1.11 6.18 11.78
N ILE A 12 -1.15 5.20 12.70
CA ILE A 12 -0.25 4.03 12.67
C ILE A 12 -0.47 3.22 11.39
N PHE A 13 -1.73 2.94 11.03
CA PHE A 13 -2.04 2.24 9.79
C PHE A 13 -1.67 3.05 8.55
N GLY A 14 -1.78 4.38 8.60
CA GLY A 14 -1.33 5.27 7.53
C GLY A 14 0.17 5.21 7.32
N VAL A 15 0.96 5.21 8.39
CA VAL A 15 2.42 5.03 8.32
C VAL A 15 2.78 3.68 7.72
N LEU A 16 2.11 2.59 8.13
CA LEU A 16 2.33 1.27 7.57
C LEU A 16 1.97 1.21 6.07
N CYS A 17 0.86 1.81 5.65
CA CYS A 17 0.50 1.90 4.23
C CYS A 17 1.56 2.66 3.42
N ALA A 18 2.09 3.75 3.97
CA ALA A 18 3.15 4.51 3.33
C ALA A 18 4.45 3.70 3.19
N PHE A 19 4.81 2.89 4.20
CA PHE A 19 5.94 1.96 4.09
C PHE A 19 5.75 0.93 2.98
N VAL A 20 4.55 0.36 2.88
CA VAL A 20 4.21 -0.63 1.84
C VAL A 20 4.25 -0.02 0.45
N LEU A 21 3.80 1.23 0.30
CA LEU A 21 3.81 1.96 -0.98
C LEU A 21 5.14 2.64 -1.30
N SER A 22 6.15 2.50 -0.44
CA SER A 22 7.49 3.10 -0.64
C SER A 22 8.07 2.88 -2.05
N PRO A 23 7.91 1.70 -2.71
CA PRO A 23 8.38 1.52 -4.08
C PRO A 23 7.71 2.46 -5.10
N ALA A 24 6.41 2.72 -4.96
CA ALA A 24 5.70 3.68 -5.83
C ALA A 24 6.19 5.11 -5.56
N LEU A 25 6.38 5.47 -4.28
CA LEU A 25 6.93 6.78 -3.90
C LEU A 25 8.33 7.01 -4.48
N ALA A 26 9.17 5.98 -4.49
CA ALA A 26 10.49 6.02 -5.12
C ALA A 26 10.38 6.17 -6.64
N ALA A 27 9.43 5.48 -7.29
CA ALA A 27 9.23 5.57 -8.73
C ALA A 27 8.80 6.97 -9.20
N PHE A 28 8.06 7.72 -8.37
CA PHE A 28 7.64 9.10 -8.67
C PHE A 28 8.63 10.17 -8.22
N HIS A 29 9.72 9.80 -7.55
CA HIS A 29 10.75 10.75 -7.19
C HIS A 29 11.45 11.24 -8.47
N SER A 30 11.29 12.51 -8.82
CA SER A 30 12.05 13.17 -9.88
C SER A 30 13.03 14.16 -9.23
N MET A 31 14.30 14.09 -9.64
CA MET A 31 15.40 14.94 -9.16
C MET A 31 14.95 16.41 -9.11
N GLY A 32 14.91 16.98 -7.89
CA GLY A 32 14.63 18.40 -7.66
C GLY A 32 13.25 18.73 -7.06
N SER A 33 12.38 17.75 -6.80
CA SER A 33 11.04 18.00 -6.28
C SER A 33 10.78 17.29 -4.94
N ASN A 34 10.31 18.01 -3.91
CA ASN A 34 9.90 17.47 -2.60
C ASN A 34 8.63 16.58 -2.65
N THR A 35 8.31 16.05 -3.83
CA THR A 35 7.05 15.38 -4.16
C THR A 35 6.91 14.02 -3.46
N SER A 36 8.04 13.34 -3.18
CA SER A 36 8.00 12.11 -2.39
C SER A 36 7.56 12.39 -0.96
N SER A 37 8.07 13.43 -0.30
CA SER A 37 7.72 13.80 1.07
C SER A 37 6.26 14.22 1.20
N ALA A 38 5.76 14.97 0.21
CA ALA A 38 4.37 15.43 0.17
C ALA A 38 3.39 14.26 -0.04
N SER A 39 3.69 13.32 -0.94
CA SER A 39 2.81 12.17 -1.18
C SER A 39 2.73 11.21 0.01
N THR A 40 3.82 11.01 0.77
CA THR A 40 3.78 10.22 2.01
C THR A 40 2.85 10.85 3.05
N LEU A 41 2.94 12.17 3.23
CA LEU A 41 2.10 12.92 4.17
C LEU A 41 0.62 12.90 3.76
N VAL A 42 0.33 12.99 2.47
CA VAL A 42 -1.05 12.89 1.93
C VAL A 42 -1.64 11.51 2.20
N ILE A 43 -0.89 10.43 1.98
CA ILE A 43 -1.35 9.06 2.25
C ILE A 43 -1.65 8.89 3.75
N ILE A 44 -0.75 9.35 4.62
CA ILE A 44 -0.95 9.28 6.07
C ILE A 44 -2.18 10.10 6.49
N ALA A 45 -2.35 11.31 5.93
CA ALA A 45 -3.50 12.18 6.22
C ALA A 45 -4.82 11.53 5.78
N ILE A 46 -4.89 10.94 4.58
CA ILE A 46 -6.10 10.27 4.08
C ILE A 46 -6.48 9.09 4.99
N VAL A 47 -5.51 8.25 5.34
CA VAL A 47 -5.78 7.08 6.21
C VAL A 47 -6.13 7.51 7.64
N ALA A 48 -5.51 8.57 8.16
CA ALA A 48 -5.87 9.16 9.45
C ALA A 48 -7.29 9.73 9.47
N VAL A 49 -7.70 10.44 8.41
CA VAL A 49 -9.06 10.97 8.25
C VAL A 49 -10.08 9.83 8.14
N LEU A 50 -9.78 8.77 7.38
CA LEU A 50 -10.64 7.59 7.27
C LEU A 50 -10.78 6.84 8.61
N GLY A 51 -9.73 6.83 9.43
CA GLY A 51 -9.75 6.33 10.80
C GLY A 51 -10.57 7.20 11.75
N PHE A 52 -10.52 8.53 11.60
CA PHE A 52 -11.30 9.48 12.39
C PHE A 52 -12.82 9.33 12.14
N PHE A 53 -13.23 9.15 10.88
CA PHE A 53 -14.65 8.96 10.52
C PHE A 53 -15.23 7.59 10.91
N ALA A 54 -14.47 6.71 11.57
CA ALA A 54 -15.00 5.44 12.05
C ALA A 54 -15.84 5.63 13.33
N PRO A 55 -17.10 5.14 13.39
CA PRO A 55 -18.00 5.36 14.53
C PRO A 55 -17.63 4.54 15.79
N THR A 56 -16.81 3.49 15.65
CA THR A 56 -16.33 2.64 16.75
C THR A 56 -14.86 2.23 16.56
N ILE A 57 -14.14 1.95 17.66
CA ILE A 57 -12.73 1.53 17.64
C ILE A 57 -12.55 0.24 16.83
N ARG A 58 -13.47 -0.72 16.98
CA ARG A 58 -13.46 -1.98 16.23
C ARG A 58 -13.60 -1.76 14.71
N ARG A 59 -14.43 -0.79 14.29
CA ARG A 59 -14.56 -0.41 12.86
C ARG A 59 -13.37 0.39 12.35
N ALA A 60 -12.69 1.16 13.21
CA ALA A 60 -11.45 1.87 12.84
C ALA A 60 -10.32 0.89 12.49
N PHE A 61 -10.13 -0.15 13.32
CA PHE A 61 -9.18 -1.24 13.03
C PHE A 61 -9.56 -2.02 11.77
N GLY A 62 -10.83 -2.39 11.60
CA GLY A 62 -11.28 -3.08 10.39
C GLY A 62 -10.99 -2.29 9.11
N ARG A 63 -11.27 -0.98 9.10
CA ARG A 63 -10.94 -0.10 7.96
C ARG A 63 -9.43 0.04 7.75
N GLY A 64 -8.64 0.14 8.82
CA GLY A 64 -7.18 0.19 8.73
C GLY A 64 -6.59 -1.07 8.08
N PHE A 65 -7.03 -2.26 8.50
CA PHE A 65 -6.59 -3.53 7.91
C PHE A 65 -7.06 -3.71 6.47
N LEU A 66 -8.27 -3.26 6.12
CA LEU A 66 -8.74 -3.27 4.73
C LEU A 66 -7.89 -2.38 3.82
N LEU A 67 -7.58 -1.16 4.26
CA LEU A 67 -6.74 -0.24 3.50
C LEU A 67 -5.31 -0.75 3.37
N LEU A 68 -4.76 -1.32 4.44
CA LEU A 68 -3.43 -1.90 4.43
C LEU A 68 -3.36 -3.13 3.52
N GLY A 69 -4.38 -4.00 3.55
CA GLY A 69 -4.51 -5.12 2.61
C GLY A 69 -4.60 -4.66 1.15
N LEU A 70 -5.37 -3.60 0.87
CA LEU A 70 -5.41 -2.98 -0.46
C LEU A 70 -4.04 -2.44 -0.89
N CYS A 71 -3.27 -1.83 0.02
CA CYS A 71 -1.92 -1.36 -0.27
C CYS A 71 -0.96 -2.51 -0.59
N PHE A 72 -1.08 -3.65 0.10
CA PHE A 72 -0.32 -4.86 -0.24
C PHE A 72 -0.72 -5.44 -1.60
N PHE A 73 -1.99 -5.35 -2.00
CA PHE A 73 -2.41 -5.69 -3.36
C PHE A 73 -1.90 -4.72 -4.42
N ALA A 74 -1.64 -3.46 -4.06
CA ALA A 74 -1.05 -2.45 -4.94
C ALA A 74 0.49 -2.51 -5.01
N LEU A 75 1.14 -3.26 -4.11
CA LEU A 75 2.58 -3.44 -4.03
C LEU A 75 3.21 -3.97 -5.34
N PRO A 76 2.61 -4.95 -6.06
CA PRO A 76 3.15 -5.46 -7.32
C PRO A 76 3.14 -4.42 -8.44
N LEU A 77 2.08 -3.61 -8.51
CA LEU A 77 2.00 -2.49 -9.45
C LEU A 77 3.07 -1.45 -9.12
N SER A 78 3.29 -1.20 -7.83
CA SER A 78 4.29 -0.24 -7.34
C SER A 78 5.71 -0.69 -7.68
N THR A 79 6.04 -1.97 -7.50
CA THR A 79 7.37 -2.52 -7.85
C THR A 79 7.57 -2.64 -9.34
N MET A 80 6.52 -2.92 -10.11
CA MET A 80 6.57 -2.90 -11.57
C MET A 80 6.94 -1.50 -12.10
N LEU A 81 6.31 -0.46 -11.56
CA LEU A 81 6.62 0.94 -11.92
C LEU A 81 8.05 1.31 -11.58
N LEU A 82 8.51 0.97 -10.37
CA LEU A 82 9.90 1.22 -9.94
C LEU A 82 10.91 0.46 -10.81
N SER A 83 10.64 -0.81 -11.10
CA SER A 83 11.51 -1.64 -11.95
C SER A 83 11.59 -1.08 -13.37
N GLY A 84 10.48 -0.57 -13.92
CA GLY A 84 10.48 0.09 -15.23
C GLY A 84 11.30 1.39 -15.25
N ARG A 85 11.21 2.21 -14.20
CA ARG A 85 12.05 3.41 -14.02
C ARG A 85 13.54 3.05 -13.92
N ALA A 86 13.88 2.08 -13.08
CA ALA A 86 15.26 1.63 -12.89
C ALA A 86 15.84 1.00 -14.16
N ALA A 87 15.04 0.22 -14.90
CA ALA A 87 15.45 -0.36 -16.18
C ALA A 87 15.77 0.72 -17.22
N ASN A 88 14.94 1.76 -17.29
CA ASN A 88 15.18 2.89 -18.19
C ASN A 88 16.49 3.60 -17.83
N GLU A 89 16.74 3.86 -16.54
CA GLU A 89 17.97 4.50 -16.07
C GLU A 89 19.23 3.68 -16.39
N VAL A 90 19.19 2.36 -16.18
CA VAL A 90 20.29 1.44 -16.52
C VAL A 90 20.54 1.43 -18.04
N MET A 91 19.48 1.43 -18.85
CA MET A 91 19.61 1.45 -20.32
C MET A 91 20.14 2.79 -20.85
N THR A 92 19.80 3.92 -20.21
CA THR A 92 20.30 5.25 -20.61
C THR A 92 21.76 5.48 -20.21
N ASN A 93 22.24 4.81 -19.16
CA ASN A 93 23.60 4.94 -18.66
C ASN A 93 24.56 3.86 -19.20
N ALA A 94 24.04 2.83 -19.90
CA ALA A 94 24.85 1.79 -20.52
C ALA A 94 25.54 2.29 -21.79
N ALA A 95 26.75 1.78 -22.06
CA ALA A 95 27.43 2.03 -23.33
C ALA A 95 26.61 1.48 -24.50
N ALA A 96 26.69 2.14 -25.68
CA ALA A 96 25.88 1.79 -26.85
C ALA A 96 26.02 0.32 -27.31
N ASN A 97 27.15 -0.32 -27.04
CA ASN A 97 27.37 -1.75 -27.35
C ASN A 97 26.78 -2.71 -26.30
N ASP A 98 26.56 -2.27 -25.05
CA ASP A 98 26.05 -3.09 -23.95
C ASP A 98 24.56 -2.86 -23.65
N GLN A 99 23.91 -1.96 -24.37
CA GLN A 99 22.52 -1.56 -24.14
C GLN A 99 21.53 -2.73 -24.25
N ALA A 100 21.80 -3.69 -25.14
CA ALA A 100 20.99 -4.90 -25.28
C ALA A 100 21.12 -5.85 -24.08
N ALA A 101 22.35 -6.06 -23.58
CA ALA A 101 22.58 -6.87 -22.39
C ALA A 101 21.99 -6.21 -21.13
N ALA A 102 22.12 -4.89 -21.02
CA ALA A 102 21.52 -4.08 -19.96
C ALA A 102 19.99 -4.17 -19.94
N ALA A 103 19.34 -4.11 -21.12
CA ALA A 103 17.89 -4.25 -21.24
C ALA A 103 17.39 -5.64 -20.80
N VAL A 104 18.08 -6.71 -21.22
CA VAL A 104 17.72 -8.09 -20.84
C VAL A 104 17.93 -8.31 -19.34
N GLY A 105 19.05 -7.85 -18.78
CA GLY A 105 19.33 -7.94 -17.34
C GLY A 105 18.31 -7.18 -16.50
N ALA A 106 17.99 -5.94 -16.88
CA ALA A 106 17.00 -5.12 -16.19
C ALA A 106 15.58 -5.70 -16.29
N GLY A 107 15.22 -6.27 -17.45
CA GLY A 107 13.94 -6.95 -17.65
C GLY A 107 13.78 -8.18 -16.76
N LEU A 108 14.79 -9.05 -16.71
CA LEU A 108 14.79 -10.25 -15.85
C LEU A 108 14.75 -9.88 -14.36
N ALA A 109 15.55 -8.89 -13.94
CA ALA A 109 15.53 -8.39 -12.58
C ALA A 109 14.16 -7.80 -12.22
N GLY A 110 13.55 -7.03 -13.13
CA GLY A 110 12.22 -6.46 -12.93
C GLY A 110 11.14 -7.53 -12.77
N ILE A 111 11.17 -8.59 -13.58
CA ILE A 111 10.24 -9.73 -13.44
C ILE A 111 10.45 -10.45 -12.11
N ALA A 112 11.70 -10.71 -11.71
CA ALA A 112 11.99 -11.38 -10.45
C ALA A 112 11.49 -10.58 -9.24
N VAL A 113 11.77 -9.28 -9.20
CA VAL A 113 11.36 -8.39 -8.11
C VAL A 113 9.84 -8.22 -8.08
N THR A 114 9.21 -8.04 -9.25
CA THR A 114 7.75 -7.92 -9.35
C THR A 114 7.05 -9.23 -8.99
N GLY A 115 7.63 -10.38 -9.35
CA GLY A 115 7.11 -11.70 -9.00
C GLY A 115 7.11 -11.95 -7.48
N VAL A 116 8.21 -11.64 -6.79
CA VAL A 116 8.28 -11.72 -5.32
C VAL A 116 7.29 -10.75 -4.68
N ALA A 117 7.21 -9.52 -5.18
CA ALA A 117 6.25 -8.53 -4.71
C ALA A 117 4.80 -8.98 -4.91
N THR A 118 4.50 -9.66 -6.02
CA THR A 118 3.19 -10.26 -6.30
C THR A 118 2.86 -11.36 -5.31
N PHE A 119 3.79 -12.28 -5.06
CA PHE A 119 3.58 -13.37 -4.13
C PHE A 119 3.32 -12.85 -2.70
N VAL A 120 4.18 -11.96 -2.21
CA VAL A 120 4.04 -11.37 -0.87
C VAL A 120 2.79 -10.49 -0.79
N GLY A 121 2.55 -9.65 -1.81
CA GLY A 121 1.41 -8.76 -1.89
C GLY A 121 0.08 -9.50 -1.87
N LEU A 122 -0.05 -10.59 -2.63
CA LEU A 122 -1.27 -11.41 -2.66
C LEU A 122 -1.51 -12.12 -1.32
N ILE A 123 -0.49 -12.78 -0.76
CA ILE A 123 -0.66 -13.55 0.48
C ILE A 123 -0.94 -12.63 1.67
N VAL A 124 -0.08 -11.62 1.87
CA VAL A 124 -0.19 -10.70 3.00
C VAL A 124 -1.41 -9.80 2.83
N GLY A 125 -1.69 -9.35 1.59
CA GLY A 125 -2.89 -8.59 1.25
C GLY A 125 -4.17 -9.36 1.54
N ALA A 126 -4.25 -10.64 1.14
CA ALA A 126 -5.40 -11.48 1.42
C ALA A 126 -5.64 -11.66 2.94
N ILE A 127 -4.58 -11.93 3.71
CA ILE A 127 -4.68 -12.06 5.17
C ILE A 127 -5.24 -10.77 5.79
N PHE A 128 -4.69 -9.60 5.42
CA PHE A 128 -5.15 -8.33 5.97
C PHE A 128 -6.58 -7.96 5.53
N VAL A 129 -6.97 -8.30 4.30
CA VAL A 129 -8.37 -8.10 3.86
C VAL A 129 -9.32 -9.00 4.63
N ILE A 130 -8.98 -10.27 4.86
CA ILE A 130 -9.80 -11.19 5.66
C ILE A 130 -9.96 -10.65 7.10
N LEU A 131 -8.85 -10.29 7.75
CA LEU A 131 -8.89 -9.71 9.09
C LEU A 131 -9.69 -8.40 9.14
N GLY A 132 -9.52 -7.55 8.14
CA GLY A 132 -10.26 -6.30 7.99
C GLY A 132 -11.77 -6.52 7.83
N LEU A 133 -12.18 -7.48 7.00
CA LEU A 133 -13.58 -7.87 6.81
C LEU A 133 -14.19 -8.43 8.10
N VAL A 134 -13.49 -9.34 8.78
CA VAL A 134 -13.95 -9.94 10.05
C VAL A 134 -14.17 -8.86 11.12
N LEU A 135 -13.24 -7.91 11.25
CA LEU A 135 -13.33 -6.83 12.22
C LEU A 135 -14.38 -5.77 11.85
N ALA A 136 -14.56 -5.48 10.56
CA ALA A 136 -15.54 -4.52 10.07
C ALA A 136 -16.98 -5.05 10.16
N LEU A 137 -17.21 -6.33 9.85
CA LEU A 137 -18.53 -6.95 9.74
C LEU A 137 -18.98 -7.67 11.02
N GLY A 138 -18.06 -8.18 11.85
CA GLY A 138 -18.37 -9.04 13.01
C GLY A 138 -19.11 -8.37 14.20
N GLY A 139 -19.73 -7.20 14.00
CA GLY A 139 -20.46 -6.45 15.04
C GLY A 139 -21.97 -6.33 14.81
N ARG A 140 -22.51 -6.73 13.66
CA ARG A 140 -23.97 -6.72 13.43
C ARG A 140 -24.59 -8.02 13.94
N ARG A 141 -24.99 -8.04 15.22
CA ARG A 141 -26.03 -8.97 15.67
C ARG A 141 -27.36 -8.36 15.22
N GLU A 142 -27.87 -8.76 14.07
CA GLU A 142 -29.24 -8.45 13.69
C GLU A 142 -30.16 -9.33 14.55
N VAL A 143 -30.61 -8.78 15.67
CA VAL A 143 -31.69 -9.38 16.46
C VAL A 143 -32.98 -9.10 15.70
N ILE A 144 -33.46 -10.08 14.97
CA ILE A 144 -34.77 -10.02 14.33
C ILE A 144 -35.80 -10.09 15.47
N VAL A 145 -36.32 -8.94 15.87
CA VAL A 145 -37.44 -8.86 16.81
C VAL A 145 -38.71 -9.15 16.01
N ILE A 146 -39.22 -10.38 16.15
CA ILE A 146 -40.53 -10.76 15.61
C ILE A 146 -41.57 -10.19 16.58
N ASN A 147 -42.25 -9.10 16.19
CA ASN A 147 -43.47 -8.69 16.87
C ASN A 147 -44.59 -9.68 16.51
N ARG A 148 -45.20 -10.29 17.53
CA ARG A 148 -46.44 -11.07 17.40
C ARG A 148 -47.64 -10.14 17.32
#